data_AF-A0A7Z9R080-F1
#
_entry.id   AF-A0A7Z9R080-F1
#
_cell.length_a   1.000
_cell.length_b   1.000
_cell.length_c   1.000
_cell.angle_alpha   90.00
_cell.angle_beta   90.00
_cell.angle_gamma   90.00
#
_symmetry.space_group_name_H-M   'P 1'
#
loop_
_entity.id
_entity.type
_entity.pdbx_description
1 polymer ?
#
loop_
_entity_poly.entity_id
_entity_poly.type
_entity_poly.pdbx_seq_one_letter_code
_entity_poly.pdbx_strand_id
1 'polypeptide(L)'
;MYQYLYRADLMETIHNYIGREHLRNLIVVPSVPLEDSNQHILTNKERVGRAAAVRLLNLFGDNTSQAIGIFAGRTLAVMVDEIQQNSETIGELNSPPKCFPIFGDLLLTPLHHRLYPLAAKYASSTLAAELAIAIGGAVDFHLNLSIPAYIPQGFIADANGDKVNQKIQTARSFVEAIPAYRMISGNSQPNYERETEALITQVDTMITGIGGLENGHIMGWLSMVKDPVSTPHVDPIYAGPIYTDEERSQLESEGVVGHLCGTFITADQVDRFPEDSLVEMVNQRVLGTRPTFRFATMHSSSKRKKQRWCNSSR
;
A
#
# COMPACT_ATOMS: atom_id res chain seq x y z
N MET A 1 25.41 -4.26 -19.84
CA MET A 1 25.13 -4.96 -18.57
C MET A 1 24.31 -4.03 -17.69
N TYR A 2 23.00 -3.98 -17.87
CA TYR A 2 22.09 -3.37 -16.89
C TYR A 2 21.19 -4.50 -16.42
N GLN A 3 21.77 -5.33 -15.55
CA GLN A 3 20.96 -6.30 -14.82
C GLN A 3 20.05 -5.49 -13.92
N TYR A 4 18.76 -5.74 -14.06
CA TYR A 4 17.69 -5.44 -13.13
C TYR A 4 18.09 -5.92 -11.73
N LEU A 5 18.95 -5.16 -11.07
CA LEU A 5 19.17 -5.25 -9.65
C LEU A 5 17.83 -4.87 -9.06
N TYR A 6 17.10 -5.89 -8.60
CA TYR A 6 16.39 -5.75 -7.34
C TYR A 6 17.32 -4.96 -6.43
N ARG A 7 16.95 -3.70 -6.16
CA ARG A 7 17.68 -2.79 -5.30
C ARG A 7 17.83 -3.50 -3.96
N ALA A 8 18.99 -4.13 -3.75
CA ALA A 8 19.27 -4.95 -2.58
C ALA A 8 19.08 -4.12 -1.32
N ASP A 9 19.37 -2.83 -1.41
CA ASP A 9 19.08 -1.78 -0.44
C ASP A 9 17.59 -1.71 -0.06
N LEU A 10 16.65 -1.71 -1.01
CA LEU A 10 15.21 -1.69 -0.69
C LEU A 10 14.78 -2.95 0.07
N MET A 11 15.16 -4.14 -0.43
CA MET A 11 14.79 -5.40 0.22
C MET A 11 15.47 -5.55 1.59
N GLU A 12 16.73 -5.13 1.71
CA GLU A 12 17.47 -5.13 2.97
C GLU A 12 16.86 -4.16 3.98
N THR A 13 16.48 -2.95 3.55
CA THR A 13 15.77 -1.96 4.36
C THR A 13 14.48 -2.55 4.93
N ILE A 14 13.66 -3.16 4.06
CA ILE A 14 12.39 -3.77 4.46
C ILE A 14 12.63 -4.96 5.39
N HIS A 15 13.62 -5.82 5.11
CA HIS A 15 13.97 -6.94 5.96
C HIS A 15 14.46 -6.50 7.35
N ASN A 16 15.29 -5.45 7.41
CA ASN A 16 15.80 -4.90 8.67
C ASN A 16 14.67 -4.26 9.47
N TYR A 17 13.75 -3.57 8.80
CA TYR A 17 12.58 -2.96 9.44
C TYR A 17 11.59 -3.99 9.99
N ILE A 18 11.29 -5.04 9.22
CA ILE A 18 10.42 -6.13 9.69
C ILE A 18 11.10 -6.91 10.82
N GLY A 19 12.43 -6.99 10.83
CA GLY A 19 13.20 -7.90 11.68
C GLY A 19 13.29 -9.27 11.01
N ARG A 20 14.51 -9.77 10.79
CA ARG A 20 14.74 -11.03 10.05
C ARG A 20 14.06 -12.23 10.71
N GLU A 21 13.97 -12.22 12.03
CA GLU A 21 13.29 -13.19 12.87
C GLU A 21 11.76 -13.16 12.75
N HIS A 22 11.20 -12.11 12.17
CA HIS A 22 9.75 -11.95 11.97
C HIS A 22 9.31 -12.32 10.55
N LEU A 23 10.24 -12.50 9.62
CA LEU A 23 9.97 -13.03 8.29
C LEU A 23 9.67 -14.54 8.38
N ARG A 24 8.38 -14.89 8.37
CA ARG A 24 7.95 -16.30 8.48
C ARG A 24 8.12 -17.09 7.20
N ASN A 25 7.88 -16.47 6.05
CA ASN A 25 7.90 -17.12 4.75
C ASN A 25 8.43 -16.15 3.69
N LEU A 26 9.31 -16.64 2.82
CA LEU A 26 9.79 -15.94 1.63
C LEU A 26 9.50 -16.81 0.40
N ILE A 27 8.72 -16.27 -0.54
CA ILE A 27 8.42 -16.95 -1.80
C ILE A 27 9.23 -16.25 -2.89
N VAL A 28 10.16 -16.98 -3.49
CA VAL A 28 10.97 -16.49 -4.61
C VAL A 28 10.36 -17.00 -5.90
N VAL A 29 9.87 -16.08 -6.73
CA VAL A 29 9.29 -16.41 -8.03
C VAL A 29 10.37 -16.27 -9.11
N PRO A 30 10.69 -17.33 -9.87
CA PRO A 30 11.68 -17.24 -10.93
C PRO A 30 11.30 -16.18 -11.96
N SER A 31 12.24 -15.27 -12.27
CA SER A 31 12.05 -14.26 -13.31
C SER A 31 12.27 -14.86 -14.70
N VAL A 32 11.46 -14.41 -15.65
CA VAL A 32 11.67 -14.64 -17.08
C VAL A 32 12.37 -13.42 -17.68
N PRO A 33 13.44 -13.58 -18.48
CA PRO A 33 14.05 -12.50 -19.24
C PRO A 33 13.03 -11.80 -20.17
N LEU A 34 13.15 -10.49 -20.33
CA LEU A 34 12.27 -9.71 -21.22
C LEU A 34 12.36 -10.17 -22.69
N GLU A 35 13.52 -10.67 -23.12
CA GLU A 35 13.72 -11.18 -24.49
C GLU A 35 12.88 -12.44 -24.77
N ASP A 36 12.58 -13.21 -23.73
CA ASP A 36 11.77 -14.43 -23.82
C ASP A 36 10.28 -14.17 -23.50
N SER A 37 9.90 -12.94 -23.11
CA SER A 37 8.53 -12.67 -22.64
C SER A 37 7.47 -12.94 -23.71
N ASN A 38 7.82 -12.86 -24.99
CA ASN A 38 6.92 -13.17 -26.10
C ASN A 38 6.58 -14.68 -26.20
N GLN A 39 7.36 -15.55 -25.57
CA GLN A 39 7.10 -16.99 -25.52
C GLN A 39 6.31 -17.43 -24.27
N HIS A 40 6.22 -16.56 -23.26
CA HIS A 40 5.59 -16.87 -21.99
C HIS A 40 4.21 -16.25 -21.87
N ILE A 41 3.24 -17.06 -21.41
CA ILE A 41 1.83 -16.65 -21.24
C ILE A 41 1.66 -15.58 -20.14
N LEU A 42 2.58 -15.52 -19.16
CA LEU A 42 2.50 -14.63 -18.00
C LEU A 42 3.74 -13.76 -17.86
N THR A 43 3.51 -12.47 -17.62
CA THR A 43 4.53 -11.49 -17.21
C THR A 43 5.07 -11.79 -15.81
N ASN A 44 6.27 -11.27 -15.49
CA ASN A 44 6.85 -11.42 -14.14
C ASN A 44 5.93 -10.87 -13.04
N LYS A 45 5.22 -9.77 -13.31
CA LYS A 45 4.23 -9.18 -12.40
C LYS A 45 3.08 -10.16 -12.12
N GLU A 46 2.55 -10.80 -13.15
CA GLU A 46 1.46 -11.78 -13.01
C GLU A 46 1.90 -13.03 -12.25
N ARG A 47 3.13 -13.51 -12.50
CA ARG A 47 3.70 -14.62 -11.73
C ARG A 47 3.79 -14.31 -10.23
N VAL A 48 4.22 -13.10 -9.88
CA VAL A 48 4.27 -12.65 -8.47
C VAL A 48 2.85 -12.52 -7.89
N GLY A 49 1.93 -11.89 -8.61
CA GLY A 49 0.53 -11.76 -8.19
C GLY A 49 -0.12 -13.12 -7.92
N ARG A 50 0.07 -14.09 -8.82
CA ARG A 50 -0.43 -15.46 -8.67
C ARG A 50 0.20 -16.20 -7.48
N ALA A 51 1.51 -16.07 -7.27
CA ALA A 51 2.17 -16.66 -6.11
C ALA A 51 1.65 -16.06 -4.79
N ALA A 52 1.40 -14.75 -4.76
CA ALA A 52 0.78 -14.08 -3.62
C ALA A 52 -0.67 -14.56 -3.39
N ALA A 53 -1.45 -14.76 -4.47
CA ALA A 53 -2.82 -15.26 -4.40
C ALA A 53 -2.88 -16.64 -3.74
N VAL A 54 -2.05 -17.59 -4.22
CA VAL A 54 -1.95 -18.94 -3.63
C VAL A 54 -1.58 -18.87 -2.15
N ARG A 55 -0.63 -18.00 -1.78
CA ARG A 55 -0.24 -17.85 -0.37
C ARG A 55 -1.39 -17.32 0.48
N LEU A 56 -2.13 -16.34 -0.02
CA LEU A 56 -3.26 -15.75 0.70
C LEU A 56 -4.39 -16.78 0.90
N LEU A 57 -4.72 -17.56 -0.13
CA LEU A 57 -5.71 -18.64 -0.03
C LEU A 57 -5.34 -19.68 1.04
N ASN A 58 -4.06 -20.06 1.13
CA ASN A 58 -3.58 -20.97 2.17
C ASN A 58 -3.73 -20.37 3.58
N LEU A 59 -3.61 -19.06 3.75
CA LEU A 59 -3.81 -18.40 5.06
C LEU A 59 -5.29 -18.41 5.50
N PHE A 60 -6.22 -18.42 4.56
CA PHE A 60 -7.66 -18.56 4.84
C PHE A 60 -8.02 -19.96 5.29
N GLY A 61 -7.43 -21.00 4.69
CA GLY A 61 -7.66 -22.39 5.11
C GLY A 61 -7.34 -22.64 6.59
N ASP A 62 -6.40 -21.89 7.16
CA ASP A 62 -6.02 -21.98 8.57
C ASP A 62 -6.90 -21.13 9.52
N ASN A 63 -7.96 -20.47 9.02
CA ASN A 63 -8.81 -19.49 9.75
C ASN A 63 -8.03 -18.37 10.46
N THR A 64 -6.84 -18.02 9.95
CA THR A 64 -5.95 -17.04 10.60
C THR A 64 -6.28 -15.59 10.25
N SER A 65 -7.08 -15.37 9.21
CA SER A 65 -7.37 -14.05 8.64
C SER A 65 -8.87 -13.77 8.66
N GLN A 66 -9.32 -12.92 9.58
CA GLN A 66 -10.73 -12.53 9.75
C GLN A 66 -10.96 -11.04 9.47
N ALA A 67 -9.93 -10.20 9.62
CA ALA A 67 -9.99 -8.78 9.31
C ALA A 67 -8.78 -8.39 8.43
N ILE A 68 -9.06 -8.13 7.15
CA ILE A 68 -8.07 -7.97 6.10
C ILE A 68 -8.06 -6.52 5.62
N GLY A 69 -6.94 -5.83 5.85
CA GLY A 69 -6.68 -4.52 5.26
C GLY A 69 -5.84 -4.65 3.99
N ILE A 70 -6.29 -4.08 2.88
CA ILE A 70 -5.58 -4.14 1.59
C ILE A 70 -5.22 -2.74 1.09
N PHE A 71 -3.96 -2.54 0.66
CA PHE A 71 -3.51 -1.30 0.02
C PHE A 71 -3.89 -1.23 -1.46
N ALA A 72 -3.70 -0.06 -2.06
CA ALA A 72 -3.76 0.11 -3.51
C ALA A 72 -2.52 -0.49 -4.20
N GLY A 73 -2.64 -0.89 -5.47
CA GLY A 73 -1.47 -1.19 -6.30
C GLY A 73 -1.68 -2.21 -7.41
N ARG A 74 -0.82 -2.11 -8.44
CA ARG A 74 -0.85 -2.95 -9.64
C ARG A 74 -0.65 -4.43 -9.34
N THR A 75 0.31 -4.78 -8.48
CA THR A 75 0.60 -6.17 -8.11
C THR A 75 -0.54 -6.78 -7.30
N LEU A 76 -1.16 -5.98 -6.43
CA LEU A 76 -2.30 -6.41 -5.62
C LEU A 76 -3.54 -6.65 -6.49
N ALA A 77 -3.76 -5.84 -7.52
CA ALA A 77 -4.83 -6.07 -8.49
C ALA A 77 -4.69 -7.42 -9.21
N VAL A 78 -3.48 -7.79 -9.64
CA VAL A 78 -3.28 -9.11 -10.25
C VAL A 78 -3.53 -10.24 -9.26
N MET A 79 -3.09 -10.07 -8.01
CA MET A 79 -3.37 -11.05 -6.96
C MET A 79 -4.88 -11.23 -6.74
N VAL A 80 -5.65 -10.14 -6.68
CA VAL A 80 -7.11 -10.19 -6.50
C VAL A 80 -7.79 -10.81 -7.74
N ASP A 81 -7.40 -10.40 -8.95
CA ASP A 81 -7.89 -10.99 -10.21
C ASP A 81 -7.69 -12.53 -10.23
N GLU A 82 -6.52 -13.01 -9.81
CA GLU A 82 -6.19 -14.45 -9.73
C GLU A 82 -7.05 -15.18 -8.69
N ILE A 83 -7.32 -14.58 -7.53
CA ILE A 83 -8.21 -15.17 -6.51
C ILE A 83 -9.63 -15.26 -7.05
N GLN A 84 -10.11 -14.21 -7.71
CA GLN A 84 -11.46 -14.16 -8.29
C GLN A 84 -11.66 -15.25 -9.34
N GLN A 85 -10.67 -15.46 -10.23
CA GLN A 85 -10.71 -16.52 -11.24
C GLN A 85 -10.74 -17.94 -10.63
N ASN A 86 -10.28 -18.10 -9.39
CA ASN A 86 -10.24 -19.38 -8.68
C ASN A 86 -11.24 -19.44 -7.51
N SER A 87 -12.18 -18.50 -7.45
CA SER A 87 -13.13 -18.35 -6.32
C SER A 87 -13.96 -19.60 -6.06
N GLU A 88 -14.33 -20.36 -7.09
CA GLU A 88 -15.07 -21.62 -6.95
C GLU A 88 -14.31 -22.71 -6.18
N THR A 89 -12.98 -22.60 -6.11
CA THR A 89 -12.13 -23.53 -5.33
C THR A 89 -12.06 -23.16 -3.85
N ILE A 90 -12.52 -21.95 -3.51
CA ILE A 90 -12.59 -21.45 -2.15
C ILE A 90 -13.88 -22.02 -1.54
N GLY A 91 -13.74 -23.11 -0.79
CA GLY A 91 -14.87 -23.72 -0.10
C GLY A 91 -15.58 -22.75 0.86
N GLU A 92 -16.75 -23.13 1.33
CA GLU A 92 -17.52 -22.31 2.27
C GLU A 92 -16.71 -22.04 3.56
N LEU A 93 -16.55 -20.76 3.89
CA LEU A 93 -15.90 -20.33 5.11
C LEU A 93 -16.93 -20.23 6.23
N ASN A 94 -16.69 -20.94 7.35
CA ASN A 94 -17.54 -20.88 8.55
C ASN A 94 -17.67 -19.45 9.12
N SER A 95 -16.68 -18.60 8.87
CA SER A 95 -16.68 -17.18 9.25
C SER A 95 -16.03 -16.38 8.13
N PRO A 96 -16.85 -15.74 7.27
CA PRO A 96 -16.38 -14.93 6.15
C PRO A 96 -15.44 -13.81 6.62
N PRO A 97 -14.22 -13.69 6.06
CA PRO A 97 -13.33 -12.59 6.38
C PRO A 97 -13.93 -11.25 5.97
N LYS A 98 -13.66 -10.22 6.78
CA LYS A 98 -13.97 -8.83 6.46
C LYS A 98 -12.79 -8.21 5.73
N CYS A 99 -13.01 -7.70 4.53
CA CYS A 99 -12.00 -6.93 3.80
C CYS A 99 -12.34 -5.45 3.84
N PHE A 100 -11.34 -4.58 3.99
CA PHE A 100 -11.56 -3.14 3.94
C PHE A 100 -10.33 -2.39 3.39
N PRO A 101 -10.56 -1.24 2.75
CA PRO A 101 -9.46 -0.41 2.27
C PRO A 101 -8.71 0.22 3.45
N ILE A 102 -7.40 0.33 3.31
CA ILE A 102 -6.52 0.99 4.31
C ILE A 102 -5.65 2.09 3.69
N PHE A 103 -6.00 2.49 2.47
CA PHE A 103 -5.38 3.54 1.69
C PHE A 103 -6.45 4.26 0.85
N GLY A 104 -6.30 5.56 0.63
CA GLY A 104 -7.26 6.32 -0.18
C GLY A 104 -7.18 6.03 -1.69
N ASP A 105 -7.97 6.77 -2.45
CA ASP A 105 -8.03 6.70 -3.90
C ASP A 105 -6.80 7.33 -4.55
N LEU A 106 -6.37 6.72 -5.65
CA LEU A 106 -5.22 7.16 -6.44
C LEU A 106 -5.62 8.39 -7.26
N LEU A 107 -5.49 9.57 -6.68
CA LEU A 107 -5.82 10.83 -7.37
C LEU A 107 -4.96 11.04 -8.61
N LEU A 108 -5.61 11.56 -9.65
CA LEU A 108 -5.02 11.90 -10.93
C LEU A 108 -5.32 13.35 -11.29
N THR A 109 -4.34 14.03 -11.87
CA THR A 109 -4.57 15.34 -12.48
C THR A 109 -5.37 15.16 -13.78
N PRO A 110 -6.03 16.22 -14.28
CA PRO A 110 -6.72 16.18 -15.58
C PRO A 110 -5.79 15.77 -16.75
N LEU A 111 -4.49 16.07 -16.65
CA LEU A 111 -3.48 15.66 -17.63
C LEU A 111 -3.34 14.13 -17.69
N HIS A 112 -3.69 13.44 -16.61
CA HIS A 112 -3.58 11.99 -16.48
C HIS A 112 -4.93 11.27 -16.66
N HIS A 113 -5.93 11.92 -17.26
CA HIS A 113 -7.29 11.38 -17.32
C HIS A 113 -7.41 9.98 -17.94
N ARG A 114 -6.52 9.61 -18.87
CA ARG A 114 -6.49 8.26 -19.46
C ARG A 114 -6.13 7.16 -18.47
N LEU A 115 -5.51 7.51 -17.35
CA LEU A 115 -5.19 6.60 -16.26
C LEU A 115 -6.35 6.40 -15.29
N TYR A 116 -7.46 7.16 -15.36
CA TYR A 116 -8.60 7.02 -14.43
C TYR A 116 -9.12 5.58 -14.33
N PRO A 117 -9.30 4.82 -15.42
CA PRO A 117 -9.73 3.42 -15.31
C PRO A 117 -8.73 2.55 -14.55
N LEU A 118 -7.43 2.77 -14.74
CA LEU A 118 -6.37 2.04 -14.03
C LEU A 118 -6.30 2.46 -12.56
N ALA A 119 -6.40 3.77 -12.27
CA ALA A 119 -6.45 4.28 -10.91
C ALA A 119 -7.64 3.70 -10.13
N ALA A 120 -8.82 3.66 -10.75
CA ALA A 120 -10.01 3.04 -10.17
C ALA A 120 -9.82 1.53 -9.96
N LYS A 121 -9.28 0.80 -10.96
CA LYS A 121 -9.01 -0.64 -10.84
C LYS A 121 -8.03 -0.94 -9.71
N TYR A 122 -7.01 -0.10 -9.52
CA TYR A 122 -5.94 -0.35 -8.55
C TYR A 122 -6.17 0.32 -7.20
N ALA A 123 -7.28 1.03 -7.01
CA ALA A 123 -7.64 1.68 -5.76
C ALA A 123 -7.90 0.65 -4.66
N SER A 124 -7.50 0.99 -3.44
CA SER A 124 -7.67 0.13 -2.26
C SER A 124 -9.13 -0.26 -2.02
N SER A 125 -10.07 0.69 -2.23
CA SER A 125 -11.52 0.45 -2.13
C SER A 125 -12.00 -0.64 -3.10
N THR A 126 -11.59 -0.56 -4.36
CA THR A 126 -11.92 -1.54 -5.41
C THR A 126 -11.36 -2.91 -5.06
N LEU A 127 -10.07 -2.96 -4.70
CA LEU A 127 -9.39 -4.21 -4.37
C LEU A 127 -9.97 -4.88 -3.12
N ALA A 128 -10.38 -4.10 -2.10
CA ALA A 128 -11.04 -4.63 -0.92
C ALA A 128 -12.40 -5.26 -1.27
N ALA A 129 -13.18 -4.61 -2.13
CA ALA A 129 -14.47 -5.10 -2.57
C ALA A 129 -14.36 -6.38 -3.41
N GLU A 130 -13.47 -6.38 -4.40
CA GLU A 130 -13.24 -7.53 -5.26
C GLU A 130 -12.70 -8.72 -4.48
N LEU A 131 -11.76 -8.49 -3.54
CA LEU A 131 -11.26 -9.55 -2.67
C LEU A 131 -12.36 -10.14 -1.78
N ALA A 132 -13.20 -9.30 -1.16
CA ALA A 132 -14.31 -9.77 -0.33
C ALA A 132 -15.26 -10.66 -1.13
N ILE A 133 -15.64 -10.26 -2.35
CA ILE A 133 -16.49 -11.06 -3.22
C ILE A 133 -15.81 -12.39 -3.56
N ALA A 134 -14.54 -12.32 -3.96
CA ALA A 134 -13.80 -13.48 -4.45
C ALA A 134 -13.66 -14.59 -3.40
N ILE A 135 -13.52 -14.24 -2.11
CA ILE A 135 -13.31 -15.20 -1.02
C ILE A 135 -14.60 -15.60 -0.29
N GLY A 136 -15.77 -15.18 -0.80
CA GLY A 136 -17.05 -15.34 -0.09
C GLY A 136 -17.08 -14.57 1.25
N GLY A 137 -16.29 -13.51 1.36
CA GLY A 137 -16.14 -12.64 2.53
C GLY A 137 -17.38 -11.78 2.79
N ALA A 138 -17.46 -11.24 4.00
CA ALA A 138 -18.51 -10.28 4.34
C ALA A 138 -18.18 -8.91 3.70
N VAL A 139 -19.07 -8.44 2.84
CA VAL A 139 -19.05 -7.09 2.31
C VAL A 139 -19.79 -6.19 3.31
N ASP A 140 -19.07 -5.56 4.24
CA ASP A 140 -19.66 -4.47 5.02
C ASP A 140 -19.89 -3.27 4.07
N PHE A 141 -21.04 -2.60 4.14
CA PHE A 141 -21.52 -1.54 3.23
C PHE A 141 -20.63 -0.25 3.17
N HIS A 142 -19.40 -0.30 3.65
CA HIS A 142 -18.47 0.81 3.80
C HIS A 142 -17.09 0.56 3.16
N LEU A 143 -17.05 -0.23 2.09
CA LEU A 143 -15.84 -0.53 1.31
C LEU A 143 -15.30 0.65 0.50
N ASN A 144 -16.09 1.71 0.33
CA ASN A 144 -15.67 2.85 -0.45
C ASN A 144 -15.06 3.92 0.47
N LEU A 145 -13.73 3.98 0.47
CA LEU A 145 -12.97 5.03 1.12
C LEU A 145 -12.72 6.16 0.10
N SER A 146 -13.75 6.98 -0.15
CA SER A 146 -13.70 8.10 -1.12
C SER A 146 -12.92 9.31 -0.59
N ILE A 147 -11.67 9.08 -0.21
CA ILE A 147 -10.71 10.11 0.17
C ILE A 147 -9.48 10.00 -0.71
N PRO A 148 -8.73 11.09 -0.96
CA PRO A 148 -7.42 10.98 -1.58
C PRO A 148 -6.53 10.04 -0.79
N ALA A 149 -5.68 9.24 -1.45
CA ALA A 149 -4.57 8.60 -0.78
C ALA A 149 -3.49 9.60 -0.30
N TYR A 150 -3.51 10.83 -0.83
CA TYR A 150 -2.47 11.83 -0.58
C TYR A 150 -2.97 13.26 -0.76
N ILE A 151 -2.50 14.18 0.09
CA ILE A 151 -2.77 15.62 0.00
C ILE A 151 -1.97 16.21 -1.17
N PRO A 152 -2.61 16.75 -2.22
CA PRO A 152 -1.89 17.20 -3.41
C PRO A 152 -0.89 18.34 -3.15
N GLN A 153 0.25 18.35 -3.85
CA GLN A 153 1.24 19.44 -3.73
C GLN A 153 0.63 20.81 -4.04
N GLY A 154 -0.28 20.88 -5.02
CA GLY A 154 -0.99 22.11 -5.36
C GLY A 154 -1.82 22.70 -4.22
N PHE A 155 -2.19 21.90 -3.20
CA PHE A 155 -2.89 22.39 -2.01
C PHE A 155 -1.98 23.19 -1.07
N ILE A 156 -0.68 22.90 -1.08
CA ILE A 156 0.32 23.51 -0.19
C ILE A 156 1.35 24.39 -0.91
N ALA A 157 1.31 24.47 -2.24
CA ALA A 157 2.32 25.14 -3.06
C ALA A 157 2.49 26.65 -2.79
N ASP A 158 1.46 27.31 -2.29
CA ASP A 158 1.43 28.73 -1.91
C ASP A 158 1.79 28.98 -0.43
N ALA A 159 2.13 27.94 0.32
CA ALA A 159 2.45 28.00 1.75
C ALA A 159 3.94 27.74 2.03
N ASN A 160 4.45 28.27 3.14
CA ASN A 160 5.81 28.02 3.62
C ASN A 160 5.85 27.82 5.14
N GLY A 161 6.85 27.08 5.61
CA GLY A 161 7.07 26.78 7.03
C GLY A 161 5.79 26.28 7.72
N ASP A 162 5.43 26.92 8.83
CA ASP A 162 4.26 26.57 9.64
C ASP A 162 2.93 26.54 8.86
N LYS A 163 2.80 27.33 7.79
CA LYS A 163 1.57 27.32 6.98
C LYS A 163 1.38 26.01 6.23
N VAL A 164 2.45 25.36 5.79
CA VAL A 164 2.38 24.03 5.16
C VAL A 164 1.83 23.03 6.16
N ASN A 165 2.36 23.03 7.39
CA ASN A 165 1.91 22.17 8.48
C ASN A 165 0.43 22.42 8.79
N GLN A 166 0.00 23.68 8.92
CA GLN A 166 -1.41 24.02 9.15
C GLN A 166 -2.34 23.53 8.04
N LYS A 167 -1.93 23.64 6.78
CA LYS A 167 -2.71 23.12 5.64
C LYS A 167 -2.79 21.59 5.68
N ILE A 168 -1.68 20.90 5.92
CA ILE A 168 -1.67 19.44 6.06
C ILE A 168 -2.61 19.00 7.18
N GLN A 169 -2.55 19.64 8.35
CA GLN A 169 -3.44 19.34 9.48
C GLN A 169 -4.90 19.62 9.14
N THR A 170 -5.20 20.72 8.46
CA THR A 170 -6.56 21.05 8.01
C THR A 170 -7.14 19.96 7.10
N ALA A 171 -6.35 19.49 6.12
CA ALA A 171 -6.77 18.40 5.23
C ALA A 171 -6.97 17.07 5.99
N ARG A 172 -6.10 16.77 6.96
CA ARG A 172 -6.25 15.59 7.83
C ARG A 172 -7.53 15.67 8.68
N SER A 173 -7.78 16.80 9.34
CA SER A 173 -9.01 17.01 10.12
C SER A 173 -10.26 16.90 9.27
N PHE A 174 -10.23 17.40 8.03
CA PHE A 174 -11.33 17.21 7.07
C PHE A 174 -11.58 15.73 6.76
N VAL A 175 -10.53 14.97 6.46
CA VAL A 175 -10.61 13.53 6.19
C VAL A 175 -11.10 12.75 7.41
N GLU A 176 -10.65 13.10 8.61
CA GLU A 176 -11.08 12.50 9.88
C GLU A 176 -12.55 12.80 10.24
N ALA A 177 -13.15 13.83 9.63
CA ALA A 177 -14.58 14.11 9.74
C ALA A 177 -15.44 13.20 8.85
N ILE A 178 -14.85 12.51 7.87
CA ILE A 178 -15.58 11.62 6.96
C ILE A 178 -15.92 10.31 7.68
N PRO A 179 -17.21 9.92 7.78
CA PRO A 179 -17.62 8.74 8.57
C PRO A 179 -16.93 7.44 8.15
N ALA A 180 -16.78 7.20 6.85
CA ALA A 180 -16.11 6.02 6.33
C ALA A 180 -14.63 5.95 6.75
N TYR A 181 -13.91 7.08 6.67
CA TYR A 181 -12.52 7.16 7.12
C TYR A 181 -12.43 6.95 8.63
N ARG A 182 -13.30 7.59 9.42
CA ARG A 182 -13.31 7.44 10.89
C ARG A 182 -13.59 6.01 11.32
N MET A 183 -14.52 5.31 10.67
CA MET A 183 -14.81 3.91 10.97
C MET A 183 -13.58 3.01 10.72
N ILE A 184 -12.86 3.25 9.63
CA ILE A 184 -11.66 2.49 9.29
C ILE A 184 -10.51 2.87 10.21
N SER A 185 -10.15 4.15 10.24
CA SER A 185 -8.89 4.63 10.83
C SER A 185 -9.01 5.08 12.28
N GLY A 186 -10.22 5.36 12.79
CA GLY A 186 -10.44 5.98 14.10
C GLY A 186 -9.96 7.42 14.16
N ASN A 187 -10.31 8.12 15.23
CA ASN A 187 -9.70 9.43 15.50
C ASN A 187 -8.20 9.28 15.82
N SER A 188 -7.41 10.25 15.40
CA SER A 188 -5.99 10.32 15.77
C SER A 188 -5.86 10.68 17.26
N GLN A 189 -5.18 9.85 18.04
CA GLN A 189 -4.86 10.15 19.44
C GLN A 189 -3.51 10.87 19.55
N PRO A 190 -3.28 11.70 20.58
CA PRO A 190 -2.05 12.49 20.75
C PRO A 190 -0.74 11.67 20.78
N ASN A 191 -0.83 10.38 21.05
CA ASN A 191 0.28 9.42 21.12
C ASN A 191 0.44 8.57 19.85
N TYR A 192 -0.17 8.98 18.73
CA TYR A 192 -0.24 8.21 17.47
C TYR A 192 -0.99 6.88 17.59
N GLU A 193 -1.73 6.65 18.69
CA GLU A 193 -2.65 5.52 18.79
C GLU A 193 -3.95 5.81 18.03
N ARG A 194 -4.66 4.74 17.66
CA ARG A 194 -6.02 4.83 17.10
C ARG A 194 -7.00 4.23 18.09
N GLU A 195 -8.24 4.68 17.99
CA GLU A 195 -9.36 4.15 18.78
C GLU A 195 -9.49 2.63 18.62
N THR A 196 -9.75 1.93 19.73
CA THR A 196 -9.85 0.46 19.78
C THR A 196 -10.99 -0.11 18.95
N GLU A 197 -12.00 0.71 18.67
CA GLU A 197 -13.18 0.36 17.89
C GLU A 197 -12.94 0.51 16.38
N ALA A 198 -11.89 1.23 15.96
CA ALA A 198 -11.57 1.42 14.55
C ALA A 198 -11.18 0.09 13.87
N LEU A 199 -11.63 -0.14 12.63
CA LEU A 199 -11.30 -1.39 11.91
C LEU A 199 -9.78 -1.59 11.76
N ILE A 200 -9.02 -0.51 11.61
CA ILE A 200 -7.56 -0.52 11.50
C ILE A 200 -6.87 -0.97 12.78
N THR A 201 -7.55 -1.13 13.92
CA THR A 201 -6.99 -1.78 15.13
C THR A 201 -7.38 -3.26 15.22
N GLN A 202 -8.39 -3.67 14.45
CA GLN A 202 -8.91 -5.03 14.39
C GLN A 202 -8.27 -5.88 13.28
N VAL A 203 -7.66 -5.28 12.24
CA VAL A 203 -6.90 -6.01 11.19
C VAL A 203 -5.99 -7.07 11.83
N ASP A 204 -6.07 -8.30 11.34
CA ASP A 204 -5.11 -9.37 11.65
C ASP A 204 -4.19 -9.65 10.45
N THR A 205 -4.60 -9.23 9.26
CA THR A 205 -3.89 -9.49 8.00
C THR A 205 -3.81 -8.22 7.17
N MET A 206 -2.59 -7.75 6.88
CA MET A 206 -2.36 -6.60 6.01
C MET A 206 -1.72 -7.05 4.70
N ILE A 207 -2.29 -6.61 3.59
CA ILE A 207 -1.78 -6.90 2.25
C ILE A 207 -1.29 -5.57 1.64
N THR A 208 0.01 -5.49 1.37
CA THR A 208 0.62 -4.27 0.84
C THR A 208 1.63 -4.57 -0.26
N GLY A 209 1.76 -3.64 -1.19
CA GLY A 209 2.83 -3.62 -2.18
C GLY A 209 3.99 -2.74 -1.70
N ILE A 210 5.20 -3.07 -2.14
CA ILE A 210 6.38 -2.24 -1.94
C ILE A 210 6.67 -1.53 -3.25
N GLY A 211 6.72 -0.20 -3.22
CA GLY A 211 7.12 0.60 -4.37
C GLY A 211 8.63 0.69 -4.44
N GLY A 212 9.20 0.32 -5.58
CA GLY A 212 10.62 0.48 -5.86
C GLY A 212 10.90 1.61 -6.85
N LEU A 213 12.18 1.85 -7.09
CA LEU A 213 12.64 2.76 -8.13
C LEU A 213 12.73 2.04 -9.48
N GLU A 214 12.48 2.76 -10.58
CA GLU A 214 12.71 2.26 -11.94
C GLU A 214 13.86 3.08 -12.56
N ASN A 215 14.92 2.40 -13.00
CA ASN A 215 16.14 3.04 -13.51
C ASN A 215 16.74 4.09 -12.54
N GLY A 216 16.56 3.89 -11.23
CA GLY A 216 17.03 4.81 -10.20
C GLY A 216 16.07 5.97 -9.89
N HIS A 217 14.91 6.04 -10.56
CA HIS A 217 13.94 7.10 -10.35
C HIS A 217 12.72 6.63 -9.57
N ILE A 218 12.17 7.52 -8.74
CA ILE A 218 10.93 7.26 -8.02
C ILE A 218 9.78 7.21 -9.01
N MET A 219 9.09 6.07 -9.04
CA MET A 219 7.88 5.92 -9.84
C MET A 219 6.67 6.46 -9.08
N GLY A 220 5.81 7.20 -9.79
CA GLY A 220 4.45 7.43 -9.31
C GLY A 220 3.68 6.12 -9.10
N TRP A 221 2.55 6.16 -8.39
CA TRP A 221 1.66 5.01 -8.21
C TRP A 221 1.23 4.36 -9.53
N LEU A 222 1.17 5.15 -10.60
CA LEU A 222 0.85 4.75 -11.96
C LEU A 222 1.92 5.33 -12.91
N SER A 223 2.30 4.54 -13.90
CA SER A 223 3.29 4.91 -14.92
C SER A 223 2.68 4.79 -16.31
N MET A 224 2.76 5.83 -17.14
CA MET A 224 2.57 5.68 -18.58
C MET A 224 3.91 5.42 -19.24
N VAL A 225 4.05 4.26 -19.88
CA VAL A 225 5.31 3.87 -20.58
C VAL A 225 5.43 4.55 -21.95
N LYS A 226 4.35 5.10 -22.51
CA LYS A 226 4.31 5.94 -23.73
C LYS A 226 2.87 6.42 -23.94
N ASP A 227 2.67 7.67 -24.36
CA ASP A 227 1.40 8.06 -24.99
C ASP A 227 1.27 7.25 -26.30
N PRO A 228 0.20 6.45 -26.51
CA PRO A 228 0.02 5.69 -27.74
C PRO A 228 -0.25 6.57 -28.98
N VAL A 229 -0.34 7.90 -28.84
CA VAL A 229 -0.54 8.84 -29.96
C VAL A 229 0.65 9.79 -30.10
N SER A 230 1.69 9.33 -30.80
CA SER A 230 2.58 10.14 -31.64
C SER A 230 3.33 11.33 -31.01
N THR A 231 4.05 11.12 -29.90
CA THR A 231 5.15 12.04 -29.51
C THR A 231 6.35 11.25 -28.97
N PRO A 232 7.45 11.10 -29.74
CA PRO A 232 8.62 10.31 -29.35
C PRO A 232 9.44 10.87 -28.16
N HIS A 233 9.05 12.01 -27.59
CA HIS A 233 9.86 12.79 -26.65
C HIS A 233 9.10 13.30 -25.42
N VAL A 234 7.96 12.70 -25.06
CA VAL A 234 7.32 13.04 -23.78
C VAL A 234 7.92 12.15 -22.71
N ASP A 235 8.58 12.78 -21.73
CA ASP A 235 9.09 12.12 -20.54
C ASP A 235 7.99 11.26 -19.89
N PRO A 236 8.33 10.10 -19.29
CA PRO A 236 7.36 9.25 -18.62
C PRO A 236 6.53 10.07 -17.62
N ILE A 237 5.21 9.97 -17.76
CA ILE A 237 4.27 10.62 -16.86
C ILE A 237 4.12 9.73 -15.62
N TYR A 238 4.61 10.24 -14.50
CA TYR A 238 4.49 9.62 -13.19
C TYR A 238 3.26 10.17 -12.46
N ALA A 239 2.18 9.39 -12.46
CA ALA A 239 0.98 9.74 -11.72
C ALA A 239 1.08 9.13 -10.32
N GLY A 240 1.09 9.94 -9.26
CA GLY A 240 1.27 9.44 -7.90
C GLY A 240 1.40 10.53 -6.84
N PRO A 241 2.04 10.24 -5.69
CA PRO A 241 2.14 11.16 -4.56
C PRO A 241 3.06 12.36 -4.87
N ILE A 242 3.80 12.29 -5.98
CA ILE A 242 4.67 13.34 -6.45
C ILE A 242 3.98 14.04 -7.63
N TYR A 243 3.74 15.33 -7.47
CA TYR A 243 3.05 16.14 -8.49
C TYR A 243 4.02 17.03 -9.28
N THR A 244 5.31 17.07 -8.92
CA THR A 244 6.34 17.84 -9.62
C THR A 244 7.65 17.06 -9.75
N ASP A 245 8.35 17.22 -10.87
CA ASP A 245 9.70 16.62 -11.06
C ASP A 245 10.73 17.17 -10.08
N GLU A 246 10.55 18.40 -9.61
CA GLU A 246 11.43 19.01 -8.61
C GLU A 246 11.34 18.26 -7.27
N GLU A 247 10.14 18.01 -6.77
CA GLU A 247 9.92 17.26 -5.53
C GLU A 247 10.45 15.83 -5.66
N ARG A 248 10.26 15.20 -6.83
CA ARG A 248 10.85 13.89 -7.13
C ARG A 248 12.37 13.93 -7.03
N SER A 249 13.00 14.89 -7.69
CA SER A 249 14.46 15.04 -7.74
C SER A 249 15.04 15.30 -6.34
N GLN A 250 14.34 16.09 -5.52
CA GLN A 250 14.74 16.34 -4.15
C GLN A 250 14.63 15.06 -3.30
N LEU A 251 13.53 14.30 -3.39
CA LEU A 251 13.38 13.00 -2.71
C LEU A 251 14.46 11.99 -3.15
N GLU A 252 14.79 11.95 -4.44
CA GLU A 252 15.89 11.13 -4.97
C GLU A 252 17.24 11.56 -4.35
N SER A 253 17.48 12.86 -4.16
CA SER A 253 18.69 13.38 -3.51
C SER A 253 18.77 13.11 -2.00
N GLU A 254 17.62 12.97 -1.33
CA GLU A 254 17.51 12.54 0.07
C GLU A 254 17.76 11.02 0.24
N GLY A 255 18.07 10.30 -0.84
CA GLY A 255 18.40 8.87 -0.77
C GLY A 255 17.18 7.97 -0.62
N VAL A 256 16.00 8.40 -1.06
CA VAL A 256 14.80 7.55 -1.09
C VAL A 256 15.07 6.31 -1.97
N VAL A 257 14.82 5.13 -1.40
CA VAL A 257 15.02 3.83 -2.06
C VAL A 257 13.71 3.16 -2.49
N GLY A 258 12.58 3.71 -2.07
CA GLY A 258 11.25 3.19 -2.39
C GLY A 258 10.16 3.75 -1.48
N HIS A 259 9.03 3.06 -1.43
CA HIS A 259 7.94 3.37 -0.50
C HIS A 259 7.28 2.10 0.05
N LEU A 260 6.85 2.17 1.31
CA LEU A 260 6.07 1.15 2.01
C LEU A 260 4.80 1.78 2.54
N CYS A 261 3.64 1.17 2.33
CA CYS A 261 2.36 1.72 2.81
C CYS A 261 2.08 3.17 2.35
N GLY A 262 2.59 3.54 1.17
CA GLY A 262 2.46 4.89 0.61
C GLY A 262 3.42 5.93 1.17
N THR A 263 4.25 5.61 2.16
CA THR A 263 5.29 6.48 2.71
C THR A 263 6.66 6.14 2.13
N PHE A 264 7.42 7.16 1.73
CA PHE A 264 8.79 7.02 1.25
C PHE A 264 9.75 6.59 2.35
N ILE A 265 10.73 5.79 1.97
CA ILE A 265 11.74 5.22 2.85
C ILE A 265 13.14 5.41 2.25
N THR A 266 14.13 5.54 3.12
CA THR A 266 15.56 5.60 2.79
C THR A 266 16.22 4.28 3.16
N ALA A 267 17.48 4.07 2.78
CA ALA A 267 18.20 2.82 3.06
C ALA A 267 18.38 2.55 4.57
N ASP A 268 18.41 3.62 5.35
CA ASP A 268 18.66 3.64 6.79
C ASP A 268 17.40 3.85 7.63
N GLN A 269 16.32 4.36 7.02
CA GLN A 269 15.13 4.76 7.76
C GLN A 269 13.82 4.46 7.02
N VAL A 270 12.90 3.80 7.72
CA VAL A 270 11.56 3.44 7.21
C VAL A 270 10.43 4.33 7.78
N ASP A 271 10.65 4.93 8.95
CA ASP A 271 9.67 5.81 9.60
C ASP A 271 10.38 6.72 10.63
N ARG A 272 9.65 7.67 11.21
CA ARG A 272 10.11 8.64 12.23
C ARG A 272 11.25 9.53 11.75
N PHE A 273 11.18 9.94 10.50
CA PHE A 273 12.11 10.92 9.94
C PHE A 273 12.05 12.22 10.77
N PRO A 274 13.15 13.00 10.83
CA PRO A 274 13.13 14.31 11.47
C PRO A 274 11.97 15.17 10.94
N GLU A 275 11.25 15.87 11.80
CA GLU A 275 10.04 16.63 11.43
C GLU A 275 10.31 17.71 10.36
N ASP A 276 11.53 18.22 10.33
CA ASP A 276 12.04 19.21 9.39
C ASP A 276 12.60 18.61 8.09
N SER A 277 12.70 17.28 8.00
CA SER A 277 13.17 16.62 6.78
C SER A 277 12.14 16.69 5.67
N LEU A 278 12.62 16.78 4.42
CA LEU A 278 11.76 16.72 3.24
C LEU A 278 10.95 15.42 3.19
N VAL A 279 11.59 14.29 3.52
CA VAL A 279 10.95 12.97 3.52
C VAL A 279 9.78 12.93 4.50
N GLU A 280 9.93 13.45 5.71
CA GLU A 280 8.81 13.53 6.67
C GLU A 280 7.71 14.47 6.16
N MET A 281 8.06 15.66 5.67
CA MET A 281 7.08 16.60 5.12
C MET A 281 6.23 15.96 4.00
N VAL A 282 6.88 15.19 3.12
CA VAL A 282 6.21 14.46 2.05
C VAL A 282 5.35 13.33 2.61
N ASN A 283 5.88 12.52 3.53
CA ASN A 283 5.14 11.42 4.17
C ASN A 283 3.93 11.90 4.99
N GLN A 284 3.99 13.11 5.56
CA GLN A 284 2.89 13.77 6.26
C GLN A 284 1.70 14.07 5.36
N ARG A 285 1.85 14.03 4.03
CA ARG A 285 0.73 14.18 3.09
C ARG A 285 -0.01 12.89 2.80
N VAL A 286 0.50 11.73 3.20
CA VAL A 286 -0.16 10.43 2.99
C VAL A 286 -1.40 10.31 3.90
N LEU A 287 -2.54 10.03 3.29
CA LEU A 287 -3.84 9.85 3.94
C LEU A 287 -4.18 8.36 4.01
N GLY A 288 -3.33 7.62 4.72
CA GLY A 288 -3.45 6.18 4.91
C GLY A 288 -2.72 5.71 6.16
N THR A 289 -2.66 4.40 6.36
CA THR A 289 -2.01 3.81 7.52
C THR A 289 -0.48 3.90 7.40
N ARG A 290 0.22 4.38 8.44
CA ARG A 290 1.69 4.40 8.48
C ARG A 290 2.29 3.03 8.84
N PRO A 291 3.52 2.71 8.40
CA PRO A 291 4.22 1.49 8.78
C PRO A 291 4.30 1.25 10.31
N THR A 292 4.71 2.26 11.09
CA THR A 292 4.91 2.12 12.54
C THR A 292 3.65 1.77 13.33
N PHE A 293 2.46 2.13 12.83
CA PHE A 293 1.21 1.85 13.54
C PHE A 293 0.95 0.34 13.67
N ARG A 294 1.47 -0.50 12.75
CA ARG A 294 1.03 -1.90 12.63
C ARG A 294 2.08 -2.94 12.98
N PHE A 295 3.36 -2.76 12.64
CA PHE A 295 4.38 -3.73 13.05
C PHE A 295 4.51 -3.76 14.59
N ALA A 296 4.55 -2.61 15.26
CA ALA A 296 4.60 -2.55 16.72
C ALA A 296 3.36 -3.16 17.42
N THR A 297 2.15 -3.01 16.84
CA THR A 297 0.88 -3.45 17.45
C THR A 297 0.50 -4.91 17.13
N MET A 298 0.91 -5.46 15.98
CA MET A 298 0.77 -6.90 15.70
C MET A 298 1.64 -7.75 16.64
N HIS A 299 2.81 -7.25 17.04
CA HIS A 299 3.67 -7.93 18.01
C HIS A 299 3.11 -7.91 19.44
N SER A 300 2.44 -6.83 19.86
CA SER A 300 1.84 -6.74 21.20
C SER A 300 0.55 -7.57 21.33
N SER A 301 -0.28 -7.60 20.28
CA SER A 301 -1.51 -8.41 20.21
C SER A 301 -1.23 -9.92 20.13
N SER A 302 -0.16 -10.33 19.42
CA SER A 302 0.34 -11.72 19.44
C SER A 302 0.74 -12.18 20.85
N LYS A 303 1.46 -11.32 21.59
CA LYS A 303 1.83 -11.59 23.00
C LYS A 303 0.60 -11.67 23.90
N ARG A 304 -0.37 -10.76 23.75
CA ARG A 304 -1.65 -10.79 24.51
C ARG A 304 -2.49 -12.04 24.21
N LYS A 305 -2.58 -12.48 22.95
CA LYS A 305 -3.27 -13.75 22.59
C LYS A 305 -2.60 -14.96 23.22
N LYS A 306 -1.25 -15.04 23.20
CA LYS A 306 -0.49 -16.10 23.89
C LYS A 306 -0.69 -16.10 25.41
N GLN A 307 -0.72 -14.91 26.04
CA GLN A 307 -0.94 -14.78 27.48
C GLN A 307 -2.36 -15.18 27.91
N ARG A 308 -3.38 -14.84 27.12
CA ARG A 308 -4.76 -15.27 27.37
C ARG A 308 -4.92 -16.80 27.30
N TRP A 309 -4.29 -17.44 26.33
CA TRP A 309 -4.30 -18.91 26.21
C TRP A 309 -3.56 -19.62 27.36
N CYS A 310 -2.44 -19.07 27.83
CA CYS A 310 -1.72 -19.63 28.98
C CYS A 310 -2.50 -19.50 30.30
N ASN A 311 -3.34 -18.46 30.43
CA ASN A 311 -4.14 -18.22 31.63
C ASN A 311 -5.50 -18.92 31.61
N SER A 312 -6.00 -19.38 30.45
CA SER A 312 -7.22 -20.20 30.34
C SER A 312 -6.96 -21.70 30.51
N SER A 313 -5.70 -22.09 30.76
CA SER A 313 -5.27 -23.49 30.89
C SER A 313 -4.93 -23.86 32.35
N ARG A 314 -5.53 -23.17 33.34
CA ARG A 314 -5.41 -23.48 34.77
C ARG A 314 -6.77 -23.59 35.42
#